data_AF-A0A7Z7N8C0-F1
#
_entry.id   AF-A0A7Z7N8C0-F1
#
_cell.length_a   1.000
_cell.length_b   1.000
_cell.length_c   1.000
_cell.angle_alpha   90.00
_cell.angle_beta   90.00
_cell.angle_gamma   90.00
#
_symmetry.space_group_name_H-M   'P 1'
#
loop_
_entity.id
_entity.type
_entity.pdbx_description
1 polymer ?
#
loop_
_entity_poly.entity_id
_entity_poly.type
_entity_poly.pdbx_seq_one_letter_code
_entity_poly.pdbx_strand_id
1 'polypeptide(L)'
;MGSTGGGGTGGEGGNAAVDNGASTVAAVGGAGGAGGVGVDNLLSGVGGAGGGGFVFNSASTATAIGGAGGAGGNATGATGTGGVGGSGGNGTNHGSGDAVGGAAGTGGTGAGGGWGGNGGSAYNYGTGNAIGHAGADGTSGSGTGPTLAAGRGGAGGDAQIYNSASAATATAGNGGAGASGTMFGGNGGAGGKAFTMGTGIVTAGDGGAGGTGTGGGGGTGGNGGGVEVYNDSYAHDIVGGKGGAGGIGVNDFAPLNGNGGAGGSAVISSSGSTGNAFGGVGGAGGNATGNAGSGGAGGEAINHGLGNATGGDAGAGGDAAQGGNGGQGGAAYSYQTGLATGGDGGDAGDSSQRGLTGGSGGNGGNAYAHVYPDNAIAGAGGAGGAGTTTGASGSDGTTGPL
;
A
#
# COMPACT_ATOMS: atom_id res chain seq x y z
N MET A 1 5.08 -23.57 36.28
CA MET A 1 4.39 -24.30 35.20
C MET A 1 4.83 -23.65 33.90
N GLY A 2 5.69 -24.34 33.16
CA GLY A 2 6.26 -23.85 31.92
C GLY A 2 5.32 -24.12 30.76
N SER A 3 5.21 -23.18 29.83
CA SER A 3 4.52 -23.39 28.56
C SER A 3 4.99 -22.36 27.53
N THR A 4 6.25 -22.46 27.10
CA THR A 4 6.84 -21.67 26.00
C THR A 4 6.56 -22.30 24.62
N GLY A 5 5.43 -22.98 24.46
CA GLY A 5 5.12 -23.74 23.25
C GLY A 5 4.45 -22.86 22.20
N GLY A 6 5.16 -22.59 21.11
CA GLY A 6 4.57 -22.04 19.90
C GLY A 6 3.74 -23.09 19.14
N GLY A 7 2.77 -22.63 18.36
CA GLY A 7 2.01 -23.48 17.45
C GLY A 7 2.82 -23.91 16.22
N GLY A 8 2.45 -25.02 15.59
CA GLY A 8 3.08 -25.46 14.33
C GLY A 8 2.82 -24.51 13.16
N THR A 9 3.64 -24.56 12.12
CA THR A 9 3.38 -23.83 10.87
C THR A 9 2.40 -24.61 10.00
N GLY A 10 1.54 -23.90 9.28
CA GLY A 10 0.68 -24.49 8.25
C GLY A 10 1.50 -24.96 7.04
N GLY A 11 1.07 -26.03 6.39
CA GLY A 11 1.69 -26.52 5.16
C GLY A 11 1.38 -25.62 3.97
N GLU A 12 2.26 -25.60 2.97
CA GLU A 12 2.02 -24.84 1.72
C GLU A 12 0.95 -25.50 0.85
N GLY A 13 0.23 -24.68 0.10
CA GLY A 13 -0.70 -25.13 -0.92
C GLY A 13 0.03 -25.66 -2.17
N GLY A 14 -0.53 -26.70 -2.80
CA GLY A 14 0.02 -27.27 -4.03
C GLY A 14 -0.27 -26.41 -5.27
N ASN A 15 0.57 -26.52 -6.30
CA ASN A 15 0.34 -25.82 -7.57
C ASN A 15 -0.70 -26.56 -8.43
N ALA A 16 -1.49 -25.81 -9.21
CA ALA A 16 -2.34 -26.35 -10.26
C ALA A 16 -1.93 -25.77 -11.62
N ALA A 17 -1.88 -26.61 -12.65
CA ALA A 17 -1.45 -26.21 -13.99
C ALA A 17 -2.41 -26.71 -15.08
N VAL A 18 -2.60 -25.88 -16.11
CA VAL A 18 -3.33 -26.20 -17.33
C VAL A 18 -2.43 -25.96 -18.55
N ASP A 19 -2.08 -27.05 -19.22
CA ASP A 19 -1.28 -27.07 -20.45
C ASP A 19 -2.10 -27.35 -21.72
N ASN A 20 -3.39 -27.65 -21.55
CA ASN A 20 -4.30 -28.00 -22.65
C ASN A 20 -5.04 -26.75 -23.15
N GLY A 21 -4.82 -26.38 -24.41
CA GLY A 21 -5.46 -25.22 -25.05
C GLY A 21 -6.98 -25.31 -25.19
N ALA A 22 -7.57 -26.52 -25.14
CA ALA A 22 -9.03 -26.69 -25.15
C ALA A 22 -9.64 -26.67 -23.74
N SER A 23 -8.81 -26.62 -22.68
CA SER A 23 -9.31 -26.62 -21.32
C SER A 23 -9.97 -25.29 -20.98
N THR A 24 -11.19 -25.36 -20.48
CA THR A 24 -11.92 -24.23 -19.90
C THR A 24 -11.89 -24.25 -18.37
N VAL A 25 -11.27 -25.26 -17.77
CA VAL A 25 -11.20 -25.44 -16.31
C VAL A 25 -10.14 -24.51 -15.73
N ALA A 26 -10.51 -23.75 -14.70
CA ALA A 26 -9.57 -22.88 -13.99
C ALA A 26 -8.45 -23.67 -13.30
N ALA A 27 -7.22 -23.17 -13.41
CA ALA A 27 -6.08 -23.67 -12.65
C ALA A 27 -6.07 -22.99 -11.28
N VAL A 28 -6.56 -23.66 -10.23
CA VAL A 28 -6.65 -23.11 -8.88
C VAL A 28 -5.59 -23.73 -7.98
N GLY A 29 -4.64 -22.91 -7.51
CA GLY A 29 -3.66 -23.34 -6.51
C GLY A 29 -4.33 -23.83 -5.22
N GLY A 30 -3.73 -24.80 -4.55
CA GLY A 30 -4.18 -25.30 -3.26
C GLY A 30 -4.08 -24.21 -2.18
N ALA A 31 -4.98 -24.24 -1.21
CA ALA A 31 -4.88 -23.35 -0.05
C ALA A 31 -3.73 -23.76 0.86
N GLY A 32 -3.11 -22.79 1.51
CA GLY A 32 -2.18 -23.03 2.61
C GLY A 32 -2.90 -23.53 3.86
N GLY A 33 -2.24 -24.38 4.64
CA GLY A 33 -2.73 -24.87 5.93
C GLY A 33 -2.74 -23.78 7.00
N ALA A 34 -3.62 -23.89 7.98
CA ALA A 34 -3.63 -22.98 9.12
C ALA A 34 -2.42 -23.22 10.04
N GLY A 35 -1.95 -22.16 10.69
CA GLY A 35 -1.00 -22.25 11.79
C GLY A 35 -1.63 -22.90 13.02
N GLY A 36 -0.81 -23.59 13.81
CA GLY A 36 -1.22 -24.26 15.04
C GLY A 36 -1.48 -23.28 16.18
N VAL A 37 -2.32 -23.71 17.11
CA VAL A 37 -2.55 -23.00 18.37
C VAL A 37 -1.31 -23.12 19.26
N GLY A 38 -0.88 -22.03 19.88
CA GLY A 38 0.24 -22.00 20.83
C GLY A 38 -0.05 -21.14 22.05
N VAL A 39 0.90 -21.04 22.97
CA VAL A 39 0.84 -20.08 24.09
C VAL A 39 1.26 -18.70 23.61
N ASP A 40 2.29 -18.62 22.78
CA ASP A 40 2.74 -17.41 22.09
C ASP A 40 3.20 -17.78 20.68
N ASN A 41 2.59 -17.14 19.67
CA ASN A 41 2.81 -17.41 18.25
C ASN A 41 3.54 -16.26 17.55
N LEU A 42 4.22 -15.36 18.27
CA LEU A 42 4.96 -14.25 17.65
C LEU A 42 5.93 -14.71 16.54
N LEU A 43 6.60 -15.85 16.73
CA LEU A 43 7.55 -16.44 15.77
C LEU A 43 7.13 -17.84 15.30
N SER A 44 5.87 -18.23 15.52
CA SER A 44 5.36 -19.57 15.23
C SER A 44 3.87 -19.51 14.89
N GLY A 45 3.18 -20.65 14.73
CA GLY A 45 1.77 -20.62 14.37
C GLY A 45 1.50 -19.87 13.05
N VAL A 46 2.45 -19.85 12.12
CA VAL A 46 2.31 -19.13 10.86
C VAL A 46 1.41 -19.93 9.93
N GLY A 47 0.46 -19.27 9.26
CA GLY A 47 -0.33 -19.87 8.19
C GLY A 47 0.54 -20.19 6.97
N GLY A 48 0.30 -21.31 6.31
CA GLY A 48 1.02 -21.71 5.10
C GLY A 48 0.67 -20.81 3.91
N ALA A 49 1.60 -20.66 2.97
CA ALA A 49 1.32 -19.93 1.72
C ALA A 49 0.34 -20.71 0.83
N GLY A 50 -0.47 -20.00 0.05
CA GLY A 50 -1.26 -20.60 -1.03
C GLY A 50 -0.38 -21.02 -2.22
N GLY A 51 -0.77 -22.08 -2.91
CA GLY A 51 -0.09 -22.57 -4.11
C GLY A 51 -0.38 -21.72 -5.34
N GLY A 52 0.41 -21.86 -6.41
CA GLY A 52 0.19 -21.13 -7.66
C GLY A 52 -0.87 -21.76 -8.57
N GLY A 53 -1.60 -20.93 -9.29
CA GLY A 53 -2.42 -21.32 -10.43
C GLY A 53 -1.72 -20.94 -11.73
N PHE A 54 -1.55 -21.90 -12.65
CA PHE A 54 -0.80 -21.70 -13.89
C PHE A 54 -1.58 -22.14 -15.13
N VAL A 55 -1.66 -21.26 -16.11
CA VAL A 55 -2.11 -21.58 -17.48
C VAL A 55 -0.96 -21.27 -18.42
N PHE A 56 -0.36 -22.30 -19.01
CA PHE A 56 0.83 -22.17 -19.86
C PHE A 56 0.49 -22.15 -21.35
N ASN A 57 -0.68 -22.65 -21.73
CA ASN A 57 -1.08 -22.71 -23.13
C ASN A 57 -1.76 -21.42 -23.57
N SER A 58 -1.21 -20.76 -24.60
CA SER A 58 -1.73 -19.48 -25.11
C SER A 58 -3.07 -19.59 -25.83
N ALA A 59 -3.48 -20.78 -26.27
CA ALA A 59 -4.81 -21.00 -26.83
C ALA A 59 -5.88 -21.21 -25.75
N SER A 60 -5.49 -21.42 -24.49
CA SER A 60 -6.42 -21.67 -23.39
C SER A 60 -7.25 -20.43 -23.08
N THR A 61 -8.51 -20.66 -22.69
CA THR A 61 -9.40 -19.63 -22.15
C THR A 61 -9.58 -19.78 -20.64
N ALA A 62 -8.88 -20.74 -20.01
CA ALA A 62 -8.96 -20.98 -18.58
C ALA A 62 -8.39 -19.81 -17.78
N THR A 63 -8.93 -19.60 -16.57
CA THR A 63 -8.41 -18.65 -15.59
C THR A 63 -7.32 -19.32 -14.74
N ALA A 64 -6.26 -18.58 -14.42
CA ALA A 64 -5.23 -18.98 -13.47
C ALA A 64 -5.47 -18.28 -12.12
N ILE A 65 -5.71 -19.04 -11.05
CA ILE A 65 -6.05 -18.52 -9.73
C ILE A 65 -5.06 -19.04 -8.69
N GLY A 66 -4.36 -18.13 -8.00
CA GLY A 66 -3.54 -18.48 -6.85
C GLY A 66 -4.39 -19.02 -5.70
N GLY A 67 -3.86 -19.99 -4.96
CA GLY A 67 -4.48 -20.52 -3.75
C GLY A 67 -4.51 -19.51 -2.62
N ALA A 68 -5.47 -19.61 -1.71
CA ALA A 68 -5.51 -18.75 -0.54
C ALA A 68 -4.39 -19.09 0.45
N GLY A 69 -3.85 -18.08 1.14
CA GLY A 69 -2.99 -18.29 2.30
C GLY A 69 -3.76 -18.86 3.48
N GLY A 70 -3.09 -19.66 4.30
CA GLY A 70 -3.67 -20.22 5.52
C GLY A 70 -3.75 -19.18 6.64
N ALA A 71 -4.72 -19.33 7.55
CA ALA A 71 -4.81 -18.45 8.72
C ALA A 71 -3.62 -18.65 9.68
N GLY A 72 -3.20 -17.59 10.36
CA GLY A 72 -2.31 -17.68 11.50
C GLY A 72 -2.97 -18.39 12.68
N GLY A 73 -2.17 -19.05 13.50
CA GLY A 73 -2.60 -19.80 14.66
C GLY A 73 -2.88 -18.90 15.87
N ASN A 74 -3.92 -19.24 16.64
CA ASN A 74 -4.28 -18.45 17.82
C ASN A 74 -3.31 -18.68 18.98
N ALA A 75 -3.00 -17.62 19.72
CA ALA A 75 -2.29 -17.68 20.97
C ALA A 75 -3.25 -17.75 22.17
N THR A 76 -2.91 -18.60 23.14
CA THR A 76 -3.69 -18.85 24.36
C THR A 76 -3.08 -18.23 25.61
N GLY A 77 -1.82 -17.80 25.54
CA GLY A 77 -1.15 -17.13 26.65
C GLY A 77 -1.72 -15.74 26.90
N ALA A 78 -1.80 -15.34 28.16
CA ALA A 78 -2.31 -14.02 28.57
C ALA A 78 -1.51 -12.85 27.98
N THR A 79 -0.28 -13.08 27.54
CA THR A 79 0.59 -12.13 26.83
C THR A 79 0.97 -12.59 25.44
N GLY A 80 0.37 -13.68 24.93
CA GLY A 80 0.77 -14.31 23.67
C GLY A 80 0.32 -13.49 22.46
N THR A 81 1.16 -13.46 21.43
CA THR A 81 0.83 -12.85 20.13
C THR A 81 0.27 -13.91 19.21
N GLY A 82 -0.80 -13.62 18.49
CA GLY A 82 -1.35 -14.50 17.47
C GLY A 82 -0.37 -14.66 16.29
N GLY A 83 -0.47 -15.78 15.58
CA GLY A 83 0.41 -16.10 14.46
C GLY A 83 0.14 -15.21 13.24
N VAL A 84 1.11 -15.19 12.32
CA VAL A 84 0.99 -14.46 11.05
C VAL A 84 0.15 -15.26 10.05
N GLY A 85 -0.72 -14.60 9.30
CA GLY A 85 -1.43 -15.21 8.18
C GLY A 85 -0.49 -15.54 7.00
N GLY A 86 -0.77 -16.62 6.29
CA GLY A 86 -0.03 -17.02 5.10
C GLY A 86 -0.30 -16.09 3.91
N SER A 87 0.65 -15.99 2.99
CA SER A 87 0.44 -15.23 1.75
C SER A 87 -0.49 -15.97 0.79
N GLY A 88 -1.25 -15.23 -0.03
CA GLY A 88 -1.89 -15.78 -1.21
C GLY A 88 -0.87 -16.29 -2.23
N GLY A 89 -1.25 -17.29 -3.02
CA GLY A 89 -0.46 -17.80 -4.13
C GLY A 89 -0.59 -16.92 -5.39
N ASN A 90 0.27 -17.14 -6.38
CA ASN A 90 0.25 -16.36 -7.62
C ASN A 90 -0.69 -16.97 -8.66
N GLY A 91 -1.32 -16.12 -9.47
CA GLY A 91 -1.98 -16.52 -10.72
C GLY A 91 -1.12 -16.15 -11.92
N THR A 92 -0.83 -17.10 -12.81
CA THR A 92 -0.06 -16.86 -14.04
C THR A 92 -0.79 -17.40 -15.25
N ASN A 93 -1.11 -16.54 -16.22
CA ASN A 93 -1.86 -16.93 -17.42
C ASN A 93 -1.16 -16.51 -18.72
N HIS A 94 -1.03 -17.41 -19.69
CA HIS A 94 -0.51 -17.13 -21.03
C HIS A 94 -1.60 -17.11 -22.11
N GLY A 95 -2.83 -17.49 -21.75
CA GLY A 95 -3.98 -17.56 -22.63
C GLY A 95 -4.91 -16.35 -22.54
N SER A 96 -6.15 -16.52 -22.97
CA SER A 96 -7.13 -15.43 -23.00
C SER A 96 -7.93 -15.25 -21.72
N GLY A 97 -7.84 -16.21 -20.78
CA GLY A 97 -8.46 -16.10 -19.46
C GLY A 97 -7.68 -15.20 -18.51
N ASP A 98 -8.27 -14.90 -17.35
CA ASP A 98 -7.66 -14.01 -16.37
C ASP A 98 -6.54 -14.67 -15.56
N ALA A 99 -5.63 -13.86 -15.01
CA ALA A 99 -4.73 -14.21 -13.92
C ALA A 99 -5.21 -13.53 -12.64
N VAL A 100 -5.43 -14.30 -11.58
CA VAL A 100 -5.94 -13.82 -10.30
C VAL A 100 -5.02 -14.32 -9.18
N GLY A 101 -4.51 -13.40 -8.36
CA GLY A 101 -3.76 -13.73 -7.17
C GLY A 101 -4.66 -14.34 -6.09
N GLY A 102 -4.07 -15.18 -5.24
CA GLY A 102 -4.76 -15.81 -4.13
C GLY A 102 -5.06 -14.84 -2.99
N ALA A 103 -6.12 -15.10 -2.23
CA ALA A 103 -6.43 -14.32 -1.04
C ALA A 103 -5.36 -14.50 0.04
N ALA A 104 -5.07 -13.44 0.77
CA ALA A 104 -4.24 -13.50 1.98
C ALA A 104 -4.90 -14.31 3.10
N GLY A 105 -4.10 -15.00 3.89
CA GLY A 105 -4.53 -15.59 5.16
C GLY A 105 -4.67 -14.53 6.25
N THR A 106 -5.67 -14.67 7.11
CA THR A 106 -5.85 -13.78 8.27
C THR A 106 -4.80 -14.06 9.35
N GLY A 107 -4.41 -13.05 10.12
CA GLY A 107 -3.63 -13.27 11.34
C GLY A 107 -4.40 -14.09 12.38
N GLY A 108 -3.68 -14.79 13.25
CA GLY A 108 -4.26 -15.47 14.42
C GLY A 108 -4.61 -14.49 15.52
N THR A 109 -5.51 -14.86 16.43
CA THR A 109 -5.87 -14.02 17.58
C THR A 109 -4.91 -14.21 18.74
N GLY A 110 -4.76 -13.21 19.60
CA GLY A 110 -4.00 -13.30 20.85
C GLY A 110 -4.07 -12.00 21.63
N ALA A 111 -3.38 -11.95 22.77
CA ALA A 111 -3.24 -10.71 23.54
C ALA A 111 -2.58 -9.60 22.72
N GLY A 112 -1.62 -9.93 21.85
CA GLY A 112 -1.03 -9.00 20.87
C GLY A 112 -1.71 -8.98 19.48
N GLY A 113 -2.75 -9.79 19.25
CA GLY A 113 -3.25 -10.02 17.90
C GLY A 113 -2.19 -10.68 17.01
N GLY A 114 -2.48 -10.82 15.72
CA GLY A 114 -1.62 -11.48 14.74
C GLY A 114 -1.65 -10.73 13.42
N TRP A 115 -0.55 -10.82 12.66
CA TRP A 115 -0.39 -10.04 11.44
C TRP A 115 -1.17 -10.68 10.29
N GLY A 116 -1.77 -9.87 9.44
CA GLY A 116 -2.38 -10.32 8.20
C GLY A 116 -1.34 -10.82 7.21
N GLY A 117 -1.72 -11.78 6.37
CA GLY A 117 -0.91 -12.26 5.25
C GLY A 117 -0.94 -11.29 4.06
N ASN A 118 0.02 -11.45 3.16
CA ASN A 118 0.07 -10.69 1.92
C ASN A 118 -0.90 -11.28 0.89
N GLY A 119 -1.50 -10.43 0.06
CA GLY A 119 -2.28 -10.86 -1.10
C GLY A 119 -1.38 -11.47 -2.18
N GLY A 120 -1.94 -12.40 -2.95
CA GLY A 120 -1.24 -13.03 -4.07
C GLY A 120 -1.16 -12.11 -5.29
N SER A 121 -0.10 -12.27 -6.09
CA SER A 121 0.11 -11.47 -7.31
C SER A 121 -0.48 -12.16 -8.55
N ALA A 122 -0.78 -11.36 -9.57
CA ALA A 122 -1.27 -11.82 -10.86
C ALA A 122 -0.36 -11.40 -12.02
N TYR A 123 -0.05 -12.37 -12.89
CA TYR A 123 0.78 -12.18 -14.08
C TYR A 123 0.05 -12.70 -15.31
N ASN A 124 -0.31 -11.80 -16.22
CA ASN A 124 -0.93 -12.17 -17.48
C ASN A 124 -0.03 -11.85 -18.67
N TYR A 125 0.30 -12.89 -19.44
CA TYR A 125 1.06 -12.86 -20.68
C TYR A 125 0.17 -13.01 -21.92
N GLY A 126 -1.13 -13.29 -21.75
CA GLY A 126 -2.09 -13.39 -22.83
C GLY A 126 -3.03 -12.18 -22.89
N THR A 127 -4.34 -12.38 -23.01
CA THR A 127 -5.30 -11.28 -23.26
C THR A 127 -6.34 -11.10 -22.15
N GLY A 128 -6.29 -11.89 -21.08
CA GLY A 128 -7.17 -11.69 -19.92
C GLY A 128 -6.64 -10.63 -18.96
N ASN A 129 -7.39 -10.38 -17.89
CA ASN A 129 -7.03 -9.41 -16.86
C ASN A 129 -5.94 -9.96 -15.93
N ALA A 130 -5.25 -9.06 -15.23
CA ALA A 130 -4.39 -9.39 -14.11
C ALA A 130 -4.96 -8.75 -12.84
N ILE A 131 -5.31 -9.56 -11.83
CA ILE A 131 -5.97 -9.10 -10.61
C ILE A 131 -5.17 -9.57 -9.40
N GLY A 132 -4.39 -8.69 -8.80
CA GLY A 132 -3.73 -8.92 -7.52
C GLY A 132 -4.75 -8.89 -6.37
N HIS A 133 -4.53 -9.67 -5.31
CA HIS A 133 -5.46 -9.70 -4.20
C HIS A 133 -5.06 -8.71 -3.10
N ALA A 134 -6.02 -8.17 -2.35
CA ALA A 134 -5.70 -7.36 -1.18
C ALA A 134 -4.96 -8.17 -0.10
N GLY A 135 -4.10 -7.49 0.66
CA GLY A 135 -3.53 -8.02 1.90
C GLY A 135 -4.60 -8.16 2.98
N ALA A 136 -4.40 -9.08 3.91
CA ALA A 136 -5.33 -9.23 5.03
C ALA A 136 -5.07 -8.17 6.09
N ASP A 137 -6.12 -7.72 6.76
CA ASP A 137 -5.99 -6.85 7.92
C ASP A 137 -5.26 -7.58 9.06
N GLY A 138 -4.57 -6.81 9.89
CA GLY A 138 -4.09 -7.28 11.18
C GLY A 138 -5.26 -7.58 12.12
N THR A 139 -5.07 -8.49 13.06
CA THR A 139 -6.08 -8.75 14.10
C THR A 139 -5.77 -7.97 15.38
N SER A 140 -6.82 -7.49 16.03
CA SER A 140 -6.69 -6.75 17.29
C SER A 140 -6.18 -7.63 18.42
N GLY A 141 -5.35 -7.03 19.28
CA GLY A 141 -4.93 -7.62 20.54
C GLY A 141 -5.91 -7.33 21.67
N SER A 142 -6.14 -8.31 22.55
CA SER A 142 -6.96 -8.15 23.76
C SER A 142 -6.14 -7.92 25.05
N GLY A 143 -4.81 -7.89 24.95
CA GLY A 143 -3.90 -7.87 26.10
C GLY A 143 -3.70 -6.48 26.68
N THR A 144 -3.43 -6.40 27.99
CA THR A 144 -3.10 -5.16 28.71
C THR A 144 -1.58 -5.00 28.94
N GLY A 145 -0.76 -5.79 28.25
CA GLY A 145 0.70 -5.79 28.42
C GLY A 145 1.36 -4.57 27.78
N PRO A 146 2.39 -3.98 28.39
CA PRO A 146 3.01 -2.72 27.93
C PRO A 146 3.79 -2.83 26.61
N THR A 147 3.98 -4.04 26.07
CA THR A 147 4.80 -4.30 24.88
C THR A 147 4.02 -4.87 23.69
N LEU A 148 2.70 -5.05 23.82
CA LEU A 148 1.91 -5.76 22.82
C LEU A 148 1.34 -4.78 21.79
N ALA A 149 2.01 -4.66 20.65
CA ALA A 149 1.44 -4.02 19.47
C ALA A 149 0.39 -4.92 18.84
N ALA A 150 -0.67 -4.32 18.31
CA ALA A 150 -1.69 -5.06 17.56
C ALA A 150 -1.18 -5.59 16.22
N GLY A 151 -1.96 -6.47 15.60
CA GLY A 151 -1.64 -7.08 14.31
C GLY A 151 -1.41 -6.03 13.22
N ARG A 152 -0.37 -6.23 12.42
CA ARG A 152 -0.12 -5.43 11.21
C ARG A 152 -0.96 -5.93 10.05
N GLY A 153 -1.35 -5.04 9.14
CA GLY A 153 -1.94 -5.42 7.86
C GLY A 153 -0.89 -5.99 6.91
N GLY A 154 -1.29 -6.92 6.04
CA GLY A 154 -0.46 -7.47 4.99
C GLY A 154 -0.43 -6.59 3.75
N ALA A 155 0.58 -6.76 2.91
CA ALA A 155 0.67 -6.04 1.63
C ALA A 155 -0.33 -6.58 0.60
N GLY A 156 -0.79 -5.71 -0.29
CA GLY A 156 -1.54 -6.09 -1.48
C GLY A 156 -0.66 -6.78 -2.52
N GLY A 157 -1.28 -7.65 -3.32
CA GLY A 157 -0.62 -8.34 -4.42
C GLY A 157 -0.52 -7.50 -5.68
N ASP A 158 0.53 -7.73 -6.46
CA ASP A 158 0.78 -6.99 -7.70
C ASP A 158 -0.12 -7.50 -8.84
N ALA A 159 -0.31 -6.66 -9.87
CA ALA A 159 -0.98 -7.03 -11.11
C ALA A 159 -0.17 -6.59 -12.32
N GLN A 160 0.19 -7.54 -13.19
CA GLN A 160 1.11 -7.28 -14.30
C GLN A 160 0.60 -7.89 -15.61
N ILE A 161 0.52 -7.08 -16.66
CA ILE A 161 0.23 -7.51 -18.04
C ILE A 161 1.48 -7.30 -18.90
N TYR A 162 1.94 -8.37 -19.55
CA TYR A 162 3.15 -8.33 -20.40
C TYR A 162 2.85 -8.42 -21.90
N ASN A 163 1.59 -8.62 -22.28
CA ASN A 163 1.20 -8.65 -23.69
C ASN A 163 0.89 -7.24 -24.19
N SER A 164 1.71 -6.75 -25.12
CA SER A 164 1.56 -5.40 -25.67
C SER A 164 0.31 -5.19 -26.53
N ALA A 165 -0.26 -6.27 -27.05
CA ALA A 165 -1.53 -6.22 -27.79
C ALA A 165 -2.76 -6.36 -26.87
N SER A 166 -2.58 -6.59 -25.57
CA SER A 166 -3.70 -6.80 -24.65
C SER A 166 -4.44 -5.49 -24.37
N ALA A 167 -5.77 -5.55 -24.42
CA ALA A 167 -6.66 -4.47 -23.96
C ALA A 167 -7.20 -4.72 -22.53
N ALA A 168 -6.65 -5.71 -21.84
CA ALA A 168 -7.13 -6.11 -20.52
C ALA A 168 -6.65 -5.19 -19.40
N THR A 169 -7.30 -5.30 -18.25
CA THR A 169 -7.06 -4.46 -17.08
C THR A 169 -6.07 -5.11 -16.12
N ALA A 170 -5.14 -4.33 -15.59
CA ALA A 170 -4.28 -4.71 -14.47
C ALA A 170 -4.75 -4.00 -13.19
N THR A 171 -5.21 -4.76 -12.20
CA THR A 171 -5.72 -4.23 -10.92
C THR A 171 -4.96 -4.86 -9.76
N ALA A 172 -4.09 -4.08 -9.11
CA ALA A 172 -3.36 -4.54 -7.93
C ALA A 172 -4.23 -4.51 -6.67
N GLY A 173 -3.83 -5.27 -5.67
CA GLY A 173 -4.53 -5.35 -4.39
C GLY A 173 -4.17 -4.21 -3.45
N ASN A 174 -5.11 -3.78 -2.61
CA ASN A 174 -4.83 -2.83 -1.53
C ASN A 174 -4.04 -3.50 -0.41
N GLY A 175 -3.31 -2.70 0.37
CA GLY A 175 -2.77 -3.12 1.64
C GLY A 175 -3.85 -3.32 2.70
N GLY A 176 -3.68 -4.31 3.57
CA GLY A 176 -4.55 -4.53 4.72
C GLY A 176 -4.37 -3.44 5.77
N ALA A 177 -5.42 -3.13 6.53
CA ALA A 177 -5.33 -2.22 7.65
C ALA A 177 -4.56 -2.84 8.83
N GLY A 178 -3.86 -1.99 9.57
CA GLY A 178 -3.34 -2.33 10.88
C GLY A 178 -4.47 -2.38 11.91
N ALA A 179 -4.41 -3.35 12.81
CA ALA A 179 -5.42 -3.50 13.86
C ALA A 179 -5.22 -2.49 14.98
N SER A 180 -6.30 -2.17 15.70
CA SER A 180 -6.20 -1.37 16.92
C SER A 180 -5.69 -2.22 18.09
N GLY A 181 -4.90 -1.60 18.97
CA GLY A 181 -4.31 -2.19 20.15
C GLY A 181 -4.48 -1.33 21.39
N THR A 182 -4.40 -1.96 22.56
CA THR A 182 -4.53 -1.27 23.86
C THR A 182 -3.36 -0.32 24.10
N MET A 183 -2.14 -0.72 23.73
CA MET A 183 -0.94 0.11 23.79
C MET A 183 -0.61 0.70 22.42
N PHE A 184 -0.24 -0.14 21.45
CA PHE A 184 0.17 0.32 20.14
C PHE A 184 -0.75 -0.21 19.04
N GLY A 185 -1.11 0.67 18.11
CA GLY A 185 -1.77 0.30 16.86
C GLY A 185 -0.83 -0.49 15.94
N GLY A 186 -1.39 -1.41 15.18
CA GLY A 186 -0.68 -2.11 14.11
C GLY A 186 -0.48 -1.20 12.89
N ASN A 187 0.60 -1.40 12.15
CA ASN A 187 0.81 -0.66 10.90
C ASN A 187 -0.08 -1.20 9.78
N GLY A 188 -0.50 -0.32 8.88
CA GLY A 188 -1.13 -0.72 7.62
C GLY A 188 -0.11 -1.33 6.64
N GLY A 189 -0.60 -2.20 5.76
CA GLY A 189 0.18 -2.81 4.69
C GLY A 189 0.28 -1.91 3.47
N ALA A 190 1.31 -2.12 2.63
CA ALA A 190 1.45 -1.39 1.37
C ALA A 190 0.45 -1.88 0.31
N GLY A 191 0.01 -0.99 -0.58
CA GLY A 191 -0.72 -1.35 -1.79
C GLY A 191 0.19 -2.02 -2.83
N GLY A 192 -0.40 -2.89 -3.67
CA GLY A 192 0.31 -3.59 -4.74
C GLY A 192 0.60 -2.70 -5.95
N LYS A 193 1.68 -3.01 -6.67
CA LYS A 193 2.05 -2.36 -7.92
C LYS A 193 1.21 -2.88 -9.07
N ALA A 194 0.81 -1.98 -9.96
CA ALA A 194 0.17 -2.33 -11.22
C ALA A 194 1.08 -1.97 -12.42
N PHE A 195 1.17 -2.89 -13.39
CA PHE A 195 2.02 -2.74 -14.57
C PHE A 195 1.31 -3.23 -15.84
N THR A 196 1.46 -2.51 -16.95
CA THR A 196 1.01 -3.01 -18.26
C THR A 196 1.98 -2.65 -19.39
N MET A 197 2.23 -3.61 -20.27
CA MET A 197 2.69 -3.36 -21.64
C MET A 197 1.53 -3.18 -22.61
N GLY A 198 0.29 -3.44 -22.20
CA GLY A 198 -0.91 -3.37 -23.05
C GLY A 198 -1.53 -1.97 -23.13
N THR A 199 -2.79 -1.92 -23.54
CA THR A 199 -3.57 -0.68 -23.74
C THR A 199 -4.74 -0.52 -22.76
N GLY A 200 -5.06 -1.56 -21.99
CA GLY A 200 -6.16 -1.52 -21.03
C GLY A 200 -5.80 -0.81 -19.72
N ILE A 201 -6.83 -0.51 -18.92
CA ILE A 201 -6.72 0.30 -17.71
C ILE A 201 -5.77 -0.33 -16.68
N VAL A 202 -5.07 0.52 -15.92
CA VAL A 202 -4.18 0.11 -14.84
C VAL A 202 -4.60 0.78 -13.54
N THR A 203 -4.71 0.00 -12.46
CA THR A 203 -5.13 0.48 -11.14
C THR A 203 -4.19 -0.08 -10.08
N ALA A 204 -3.41 0.79 -9.44
CA ALA A 204 -2.58 0.43 -8.30
C ALA A 204 -3.42 0.20 -7.03
N GLY A 205 -2.85 -0.50 -6.06
CA GLY A 205 -3.45 -0.66 -4.76
C GLY A 205 -3.20 0.55 -3.86
N ASP A 206 -4.18 0.90 -3.04
CA ASP A 206 -4.00 1.85 -1.95
C ASP A 206 -3.28 1.21 -0.76
N GLY A 207 -2.57 2.00 0.03
CA GLY A 207 -2.00 1.59 1.30
C GLY A 207 -3.08 1.45 2.38
N GLY A 208 -2.91 0.47 3.28
CA GLY A 208 -3.80 0.26 4.42
C GLY A 208 -3.61 1.31 5.50
N ALA A 209 -4.67 1.64 6.25
CA ALA A 209 -4.58 2.54 7.39
C ALA A 209 -3.82 1.91 8.56
N GLY A 210 -3.17 2.74 9.38
CA GLY A 210 -2.64 2.35 10.68
C GLY A 210 -3.77 2.18 11.72
N GLY A 211 -3.56 1.28 12.68
CA GLY A 211 -4.49 1.02 13.76
C GLY A 211 -4.37 2.03 14.91
N THR A 212 -5.39 2.11 15.77
CA THR A 212 -5.36 2.99 16.95
C THR A 212 -4.60 2.35 18.11
N GLY A 213 -3.80 3.13 18.85
CA GLY A 213 -3.18 2.75 20.12
C GLY A 213 -3.75 3.56 21.29
N THR A 214 -4.50 2.94 22.21
CA THR A 214 -5.21 3.69 23.26
C THR A 214 -4.36 4.09 24.48
N GLY A 215 -3.17 3.51 24.63
CA GLY A 215 -2.26 3.71 25.76
C GLY A 215 -0.84 4.10 25.35
N GLY A 216 -0.54 4.02 24.05
CA GLY A 216 0.73 4.32 23.41
C GLY A 216 0.49 4.96 22.03
N GLY A 217 1.39 4.77 21.06
CA GLY A 217 1.25 5.36 19.72
C GLY A 217 0.27 4.63 18.81
N GLY A 218 -0.26 5.35 17.82
CA GLY A 218 -1.01 4.77 16.70
C GLY A 218 -0.14 3.87 15.83
N GLY A 219 -0.70 3.30 14.76
CA GLY A 219 0.04 2.60 13.71
C GLY A 219 0.40 3.55 12.56
N THR A 220 1.46 3.28 11.79
CA THR A 220 1.67 4.02 10.54
C THR A 220 0.72 3.53 9.46
N GLY A 221 0.28 4.42 8.59
CA GLY A 221 -0.34 4.04 7.32
C GLY A 221 0.67 3.35 6.39
N GLY A 222 0.17 2.49 5.52
CA GLY A 222 0.95 1.84 4.48
C GLY A 222 1.10 2.73 3.24
N ASN A 223 2.15 2.51 2.45
CA ASN A 223 2.34 3.25 1.20
C ASN A 223 1.36 2.79 0.12
N GLY A 224 0.97 3.69 -0.76
CA GLY A 224 0.26 3.36 -1.99
C GLY A 224 1.17 2.64 -3.00
N GLY A 225 0.56 1.81 -3.85
CA GLY A 225 1.23 1.09 -4.92
C GLY A 225 1.53 1.97 -6.13
N GLY A 226 2.60 1.65 -6.85
CA GLY A 226 2.93 2.37 -8.08
C GLY A 226 2.14 1.88 -9.30
N VAL A 227 2.02 2.73 -10.32
CA VAL A 227 1.59 2.37 -11.68
C VAL A 227 2.73 2.58 -12.66
N GLU A 228 2.96 1.62 -13.55
CA GLU A 228 3.89 1.77 -14.66
C GLU A 228 3.30 1.25 -15.98
N VAL A 229 3.45 2.05 -17.04
CA VAL A 229 2.96 1.75 -18.39
C VAL A 229 4.11 1.78 -19.39
N TYR A 230 4.18 0.75 -20.22
CA TYR A 230 5.15 0.61 -21.31
C TYR A 230 4.44 0.30 -22.64
N ASN A 231 3.67 1.26 -23.17
CA ASN A 231 3.01 1.14 -24.48
C ASN A 231 2.81 2.51 -25.14
N ASP A 232 3.25 2.65 -26.40
CA ASP A 232 3.10 3.88 -27.19
C ASP A 232 1.65 4.18 -27.58
N SER A 233 0.77 3.19 -27.62
CA SER A 233 -0.66 3.34 -27.91
C SER A 233 -1.52 3.52 -26.65
N TYR A 234 -0.91 3.65 -25.47
CA TYR A 234 -1.64 3.89 -24.24
C TYR A 234 -2.26 5.29 -24.23
N ALA A 235 -3.54 5.37 -23.88
CA ALA A 235 -4.32 6.61 -23.97
C ALA A 235 -5.15 6.90 -22.71
N HIS A 236 -5.02 6.09 -21.66
CA HIS A 236 -5.70 6.30 -20.40
C HIS A 236 -4.84 7.09 -19.44
N ASP A 237 -5.48 7.75 -18.49
CA ASP A 237 -4.76 8.32 -17.36
C ASP A 237 -4.34 7.21 -16.39
N ILE A 238 -3.20 7.41 -15.73
CA ILE A 238 -2.75 6.54 -14.63
C ILE A 238 -2.64 7.34 -13.34
N VAL A 239 -3.00 6.68 -12.24
CA VAL A 239 -2.93 7.27 -10.91
C VAL A 239 -2.22 6.28 -9.98
N GLY A 240 -1.18 6.75 -9.29
CA GLY A 240 -0.55 5.98 -8.21
C GLY A 240 -1.54 5.75 -7.05
N GLY A 241 -1.37 4.65 -6.33
CA GLY A 241 -2.21 4.34 -5.17
C GLY A 241 -2.04 5.38 -4.06
N LYS A 242 -3.08 5.60 -3.25
CA LYS A 242 -3.00 6.52 -2.12
C LYS A 242 -2.23 5.90 -0.96
N GLY A 243 -1.54 6.73 -0.19
CA GLY A 243 -1.02 6.34 1.11
C GLY A 243 -2.15 6.15 2.13
N GLY A 244 -2.00 5.18 3.02
CA GLY A 244 -2.93 4.96 4.13
C GLY A 244 -2.76 6.02 5.22
N ALA A 245 -3.84 6.36 5.92
CA ALA A 245 -3.76 7.25 7.07
C ALA A 245 -3.01 6.60 8.23
N GLY A 246 -2.33 7.42 9.04
CA GLY A 246 -1.82 7.02 10.33
C GLY A 246 -2.94 6.76 11.33
N GLY A 247 -2.67 5.90 12.31
CA GLY A 247 -3.59 5.59 13.39
C GLY A 247 -3.51 6.60 14.52
N ILE A 248 -4.56 6.68 15.32
CA ILE A 248 -4.66 7.58 16.48
C ILE A 248 -3.85 7.02 17.66
N GLY A 249 -3.16 7.87 18.42
CA GLY A 249 -2.40 7.48 19.61
C GLY A 249 -2.53 8.40 20.83
N VAL A 250 -1.90 8.00 21.93
CA VAL A 250 -1.61 8.89 23.07
C VAL A 250 -0.38 9.73 22.77
N ASN A 251 0.64 9.15 22.15
CA ASN A 251 1.89 9.82 21.77
C ASN A 251 2.52 9.12 20.55
N ASP A 252 2.49 9.81 19.41
CA ASP A 252 2.96 9.34 18.10
C ASP A 252 4.40 9.84 17.81
N PHE A 253 5.21 10.07 18.84
CA PHE A 253 6.61 10.48 18.69
C PHE A 253 7.47 9.35 18.09
N ALA A 254 8.39 9.72 17.19
CA ALA A 254 9.33 8.80 16.58
C ALA A 254 10.13 8.00 17.66
N PRO A 255 10.35 6.70 17.47
CA PRO A 255 10.18 5.97 16.22
C PRO A 255 8.78 5.35 16.02
N LEU A 256 7.81 5.59 16.91
CA LEU A 256 6.56 4.82 16.96
C LEU A 256 5.32 5.67 16.63
N ASN A 257 5.13 5.81 15.31
CA ASN A 257 3.88 5.60 14.58
C ASN A 257 2.68 6.52 14.83
N GLY A 258 1.79 6.58 13.83
CA GLY A 258 0.80 7.63 13.62
C GLY A 258 1.07 8.38 12.31
N ASN A 259 2.20 8.15 11.64
CA ASN A 259 2.44 8.81 10.36
C ASN A 259 1.54 8.25 9.25
N GLY A 260 1.12 9.12 8.34
CA GLY A 260 0.52 8.72 7.07
C GLY A 260 1.54 8.04 6.14
N GLY A 261 1.06 7.12 5.31
CA GLY A 261 1.85 6.47 4.28
C GLY A 261 2.08 7.36 3.07
N ALA A 262 3.12 7.11 2.30
CA ALA A 262 3.36 7.84 1.06
C ALA A 262 2.39 7.40 -0.05
N GLY A 263 2.05 8.32 -0.96
CA GLY A 263 1.39 7.99 -2.22
C GLY A 263 2.32 7.22 -3.18
N GLY A 264 1.73 6.41 -4.04
CA GLY A 264 2.42 5.63 -5.05
C GLY A 264 2.83 6.46 -6.27
N SER A 265 3.88 6.05 -6.96
CA SER A 265 4.31 6.73 -8.19
C SER A 265 3.45 6.36 -9.40
N ALA A 266 3.42 7.24 -10.40
CA ALA A 266 2.79 6.99 -11.70
C ALA A 266 3.80 7.25 -12.82
N VAL A 267 4.09 6.23 -13.63
CA VAL A 267 5.11 6.28 -14.67
C VAL A 267 4.56 5.85 -16.02
N ILE A 268 4.63 6.73 -17.00
CA ILE A 268 4.48 6.40 -18.42
C ILE A 268 5.86 6.44 -19.06
N SER A 269 6.36 5.27 -19.48
CA SER A 269 7.73 5.09 -20.00
C SER A 269 7.83 5.18 -21.53
N SER A 270 6.71 5.40 -22.22
CA SER A 270 6.61 5.30 -23.68
C SER A 270 6.30 6.65 -24.32
N SER A 271 7.05 7.02 -25.35
CA SER A 271 6.98 8.35 -25.97
C SER A 271 5.75 8.55 -26.84
N GLY A 272 5.14 7.50 -27.38
CA GLY A 272 3.90 7.63 -28.14
C GLY A 272 2.65 7.84 -27.27
N SER A 273 2.72 7.48 -25.98
CA SER A 273 1.55 7.47 -25.09
C SER A 273 0.94 8.86 -24.95
N THR A 274 -0.39 8.92 -24.92
CA THR A 274 -1.15 10.17 -24.73
C THR A 274 -1.79 10.29 -23.34
N GLY A 275 -1.65 9.26 -22.51
CA GLY A 275 -2.15 9.26 -21.15
C GLY A 275 -1.46 10.27 -20.25
N ASN A 276 -2.17 10.77 -19.23
CA ASN A 276 -1.58 11.59 -18.17
C ASN A 276 -1.10 10.71 -17.01
N ALA A 277 -0.06 11.15 -16.31
CA ALA A 277 0.46 10.51 -15.12
C ALA A 277 0.14 11.33 -13.87
N PHE A 278 -0.54 10.73 -12.88
CA PHE A 278 -0.88 11.35 -11.61
C PHE A 278 -0.26 10.59 -10.44
N GLY A 279 0.59 11.24 -9.66
CA GLY A 279 1.11 10.65 -8.41
C GLY A 279 -0.02 10.40 -7.42
N GLY A 280 0.12 9.36 -6.60
CA GLY A 280 -0.83 9.05 -5.54
C GLY A 280 -0.80 10.08 -4.42
N VAL A 281 -1.93 10.32 -3.76
CA VAL A 281 -2.00 11.24 -2.62
C VAL A 281 -1.37 10.59 -1.37
N GLY A 282 -0.62 11.37 -0.58
CA GLY A 282 -0.09 10.94 0.72
C GLY A 282 -1.19 10.77 1.78
N GLY A 283 -1.01 9.83 2.69
CA GLY A 283 -1.94 9.60 3.80
C GLY A 283 -1.83 10.67 4.89
N ALA A 284 -2.93 10.97 5.58
CA ALA A 284 -2.90 11.89 6.73
C ALA A 284 -2.15 11.28 7.93
N GLY A 285 -1.53 12.13 8.75
CA GLY A 285 -1.03 11.77 10.06
C GLY A 285 -2.17 11.50 11.06
N GLY A 286 -1.86 10.73 12.08
CA GLY A 286 -2.73 10.33 13.17
C GLY A 286 -2.79 11.40 14.23
N ASN A 287 -3.99 11.65 14.75
CA ASN A 287 -4.18 12.53 15.89
C ASN A 287 -3.67 11.87 17.16
N ALA A 288 -3.25 12.69 18.13
CA ALA A 288 -2.85 12.18 19.43
C ALA A 288 -3.18 13.10 20.59
N THR A 289 -2.98 12.62 21.83
CA THR A 289 -3.07 13.49 23.01
C THR A 289 -1.78 14.24 23.29
N GLY A 290 -0.63 13.63 23.01
CA GLY A 290 0.72 14.15 23.24
C GLY A 290 1.29 14.72 21.96
N ASN A 291 1.93 13.88 21.15
CA ASN A 291 2.52 14.28 19.88
C ASN A 291 1.76 13.57 18.76
N ALA A 292 1.34 14.30 17.73
CA ALA A 292 0.64 13.70 16.58
C ALA A 292 1.62 13.21 15.49
N GLY A 293 1.11 12.32 14.64
CA GLY A 293 1.83 11.81 13.48
C GLY A 293 1.93 12.82 12.34
N SER A 294 2.98 12.67 11.51
CA SER A 294 3.16 13.48 10.31
C SER A 294 2.33 12.98 9.13
N GLY A 295 1.99 13.88 8.22
CA GLY A 295 1.45 13.51 6.92
C GLY A 295 2.44 12.74 6.06
N GLY A 296 1.92 11.90 5.17
CA GLY A 296 2.68 11.14 4.19
C GLY A 296 3.02 11.99 2.96
N ALA A 297 4.11 11.67 2.27
CA ALA A 297 4.47 12.35 1.03
C ALA A 297 3.52 11.98 -0.12
N GLY A 298 3.31 12.92 -1.04
CA GLY A 298 2.67 12.65 -2.32
C GLY A 298 3.56 11.83 -3.26
N GLY A 299 2.93 11.11 -4.18
CA GLY A 299 3.58 10.24 -5.15
C GLY A 299 4.21 11.01 -6.30
N GLU A 300 5.29 10.47 -6.86
CA GLU A 300 5.95 11.04 -8.04
C GLU A 300 5.17 10.74 -9.33
N ALA A 301 5.12 11.69 -10.26
CA ALA A 301 4.56 11.50 -11.59
C ALA A 301 5.62 11.72 -12.68
N ILE A 302 5.80 10.72 -13.55
CA ILE A 302 6.75 10.75 -14.66
C ILE A 302 6.00 10.43 -15.94
N ASN A 303 6.05 11.34 -16.91
CA ASN A 303 5.49 11.12 -18.23
C ASN A 303 6.56 11.30 -19.31
N HIS A 304 6.95 10.19 -19.94
CA HIS A 304 7.78 10.18 -21.14
C HIS A 304 6.98 10.34 -22.43
N GLY A 305 5.66 10.26 -22.37
CA GLY A 305 4.72 10.43 -23.48
C GLY A 305 4.37 11.90 -23.78
N LEU A 306 3.26 12.08 -24.50
CA LEU A 306 2.71 13.36 -24.92
C LEU A 306 1.76 13.99 -23.89
N GLY A 307 1.31 13.21 -22.90
CA GLY A 307 0.41 13.67 -21.84
C GLY A 307 1.14 14.43 -20.72
N ASN A 308 0.36 14.90 -19.75
CA ASN A 308 0.84 15.67 -18.61
C ASN A 308 1.38 14.76 -17.48
N ALA A 309 2.15 15.35 -16.58
CA ALA A 309 2.57 14.74 -15.31
C ALA A 309 2.14 15.64 -14.15
N THR A 310 1.42 15.10 -13.17
CA THR A 310 1.00 15.81 -11.95
C THR A 310 1.41 15.02 -10.72
N GLY A 311 2.33 15.55 -9.92
CA GLY A 311 2.73 14.95 -8.66
C GLY A 311 1.54 14.85 -7.70
N GLY A 312 1.55 13.85 -6.83
CA GLY A 312 0.49 13.68 -5.84
C GLY A 312 0.58 14.70 -4.73
N ASP A 313 -0.56 15.11 -4.18
CA ASP A 313 -0.58 15.97 -3.00
C ASP A 313 -0.12 15.18 -1.77
N ALA A 314 0.47 15.89 -0.81
CA ALA A 314 0.86 15.28 0.46
C ALA A 314 -0.33 15.16 1.43
N GLY A 315 -0.15 14.30 2.43
CA GLY A 315 -1.10 14.22 3.55
C GLY A 315 -0.87 15.32 4.57
N ALA A 316 -1.95 15.69 5.28
CA ALA A 316 -1.88 16.61 6.42
C ALA A 316 -1.25 15.94 7.66
N GLY A 317 -0.65 16.73 8.55
CA GLY A 317 -0.27 16.28 9.90
C GLY A 317 -1.47 16.10 10.82
N GLY A 318 -1.33 15.32 11.89
CA GLY A 318 -2.39 15.15 12.89
C GLY A 318 -2.38 16.22 13.99
N ASP A 319 -3.50 16.36 14.70
CA ASP A 319 -3.65 17.29 15.83
C ASP A 319 -3.27 16.65 17.17
N ALA A 320 -2.61 17.39 18.07
CA ALA A 320 -2.35 16.93 19.44
C ALA A 320 -2.00 18.05 20.43
N ALA A 321 -1.42 17.73 21.61
CA ALA A 321 -0.74 18.73 22.43
C ALA A 321 0.40 19.39 21.64
N GLN A 322 1.15 18.59 20.89
CA GLN A 322 2.07 19.00 19.83
C GLN A 322 1.61 18.45 18.47
N GLY A 323 1.11 19.32 17.60
CA GLY A 323 0.65 18.98 16.26
C GLY A 323 1.75 18.40 15.36
N GLY A 324 1.36 17.53 14.44
CA GLY A 324 2.21 16.86 13.48
C GLY A 324 2.52 17.73 12.26
N ASN A 325 3.63 17.44 11.60
CA ASN A 325 4.00 18.15 10.38
C ASN A 325 3.21 17.65 9.17
N GLY A 326 2.97 18.53 8.20
CA GLY A 326 2.45 18.15 6.89
C GLY A 326 3.48 17.36 6.05
N GLY A 327 2.98 16.59 5.08
CA GLY A 327 3.82 15.82 4.16
C GLY A 327 4.38 16.65 3.00
N GLN A 328 5.39 16.12 2.30
CA GLN A 328 5.94 16.75 1.09
C GLN A 328 5.11 16.42 -0.15
N GLY A 329 4.83 17.41 -1.00
CA GLY A 329 4.18 17.20 -2.30
C GLY A 329 5.06 16.39 -3.26
N GLY A 330 4.41 15.63 -4.15
CA GLY A 330 5.07 14.77 -5.13
C GLY A 330 5.71 15.55 -6.28
N ALA A 331 6.86 15.09 -6.78
CA ALA A 331 7.50 15.70 -7.94
C ALA A 331 6.82 15.29 -9.26
N ALA A 332 6.95 16.12 -10.28
CA ALA A 332 6.45 15.86 -11.63
C ALA A 332 7.50 16.08 -12.71
N TYR A 333 7.53 15.17 -13.69
CA TYR A 333 8.47 15.19 -14.81
C TYR A 333 7.72 14.94 -16.13
N SER A 334 7.81 15.90 -17.07
CA SER A 334 7.24 15.79 -18.42
C SER A 334 8.33 15.92 -19.49
N TYR A 335 8.69 14.79 -20.12
CA TYR A 335 9.82 14.72 -21.05
C TYR A 335 9.50 15.13 -22.48
N GLN A 336 8.25 15.44 -22.80
CA GLN A 336 7.85 15.97 -24.11
C GLN A 336 7.04 17.27 -23.97
N THR A 337 5.93 17.38 -24.68
CA THR A 337 5.11 18.59 -24.75
C THR A 337 4.10 18.72 -23.61
N GLY A 338 3.97 17.71 -22.75
CA GLY A 338 3.04 17.75 -21.62
C GLY A 338 3.44 18.79 -20.57
N LEU A 339 2.47 19.21 -19.76
CA LEU A 339 2.65 20.02 -18.56
C LEU A 339 3.15 19.16 -17.39
N ALA A 340 4.17 19.63 -16.67
CA ALA A 340 4.57 19.09 -15.37
C ALA A 340 4.01 19.99 -14.25
N THR A 341 3.24 19.41 -13.31
CA THR A 341 2.71 20.10 -12.13
C THR A 341 3.15 19.38 -10.87
N GLY A 342 3.93 20.01 -10.01
CA GLY A 342 4.27 19.44 -8.69
C GLY A 342 3.02 19.36 -7.80
N GLY A 343 2.95 18.35 -6.93
CA GLY A 343 1.85 18.21 -5.97
C GLY A 343 1.98 19.17 -4.80
N ASP A 344 0.88 19.50 -4.13
CA ASP A 344 0.89 20.44 -3.01
C ASP A 344 1.44 19.79 -1.73
N GLY A 345 2.10 20.60 -0.90
CA GLY A 345 2.53 20.23 0.43
C GLY A 345 1.36 20.12 1.40
N GLY A 346 1.45 19.21 2.36
CA GLY A 346 0.38 18.99 3.33
C GLY A 346 0.34 20.08 4.39
N ASP A 347 -0.86 20.41 4.88
CA ASP A 347 -1.02 21.27 6.05
C ASP A 347 -0.53 20.55 7.32
N ALA A 348 -0.03 21.31 8.27
CA ALA A 348 0.31 20.77 9.59
C ALA A 348 -0.90 20.69 10.52
N GLY A 349 -0.79 19.87 11.56
CA GLY A 349 -1.79 19.79 12.61
C GLY A 349 -1.58 20.79 13.75
N ASP A 350 -2.66 21.00 14.49
CA ASP A 350 -2.76 21.98 15.57
C ASP A 350 -2.12 21.47 16.88
N SER A 351 -1.50 22.39 17.62
CA SER A 351 -0.98 22.20 18.97
C SER A 351 -1.93 22.81 20.01
N SER A 352 -2.49 21.96 20.87
CA SER A 352 -3.40 22.37 21.95
C SER A 352 -2.71 22.72 23.26
N GLN A 353 -1.43 22.37 23.45
CA GLN A 353 -0.71 22.67 24.68
C GLN A 353 -0.17 24.11 24.69
N ARG A 354 -0.36 24.79 25.83
CA ARG A 354 0.15 26.15 26.06
C ARG A 354 1.68 26.17 25.95
N GLY A 355 2.19 27.15 25.21
CA GLY A 355 3.61 27.37 24.99
C GLY A 355 4.18 26.58 23.81
N LEU A 356 3.39 25.75 23.13
CA LEU A 356 3.86 25.00 21.95
C LEU A 356 3.42 25.66 20.64
N THR A 357 4.32 25.62 19.67
CA THR A 357 4.06 25.99 18.27
C THR A 357 3.26 24.87 17.60
N GLY A 358 2.34 25.22 16.69
CA GLY A 358 1.71 24.22 15.81
C GLY A 358 2.74 23.47 14.93
N GLY A 359 2.32 22.38 14.30
CA GLY A 359 3.17 21.65 13.36
C GLY A 359 3.61 22.54 12.18
N SER A 360 4.69 22.16 11.50
CA SER A 360 5.10 22.85 10.25
C SER A 360 4.39 22.27 9.03
N GLY A 361 3.94 23.13 8.13
CA GLY A 361 3.43 22.72 6.81
C GLY A 361 4.53 22.04 5.98
N GLY A 362 4.11 21.16 5.08
CA GLY A 362 5.01 20.49 4.15
C GLY A 362 5.30 21.33 2.92
N ASN A 363 6.45 21.09 2.29
CA ASN A 363 6.84 21.75 1.05
C ASN A 363 6.06 21.21 -0.15
N GLY A 364 5.82 22.06 -1.13
CA GLY A 364 5.30 21.68 -2.44
C GLY A 364 6.31 20.89 -3.27
N GLY A 365 5.78 20.11 -4.22
CA GLY A 365 6.54 19.29 -5.13
C GLY A 365 7.20 20.09 -6.25
N ASN A 366 8.36 19.61 -6.70
CA ASN A 366 9.06 20.20 -7.85
C ASN A 366 8.41 19.79 -9.17
N ALA A 367 8.57 20.63 -10.20
CA ALA A 367 8.11 20.35 -11.55
C ALA A 367 9.22 20.56 -12.59
N TYR A 368 9.46 19.56 -13.42
CA TYR A 368 10.46 19.58 -14.47
C TYR A 368 9.85 19.26 -15.83
N ALA A 369 10.09 20.12 -16.82
CA ALA A 369 9.52 19.97 -18.15
C ALA A 369 10.54 20.21 -19.26
N HIS A 370 10.37 19.51 -20.38
CA HIS A 370 11.19 19.70 -21.57
C HIS A 370 10.92 21.05 -22.25
N VAL A 371 9.64 21.45 -22.33
CA VAL A 371 9.24 22.78 -22.81
C VAL A 371 9.22 23.76 -21.62
N TYR A 372 10.36 24.38 -21.35
CA TYR A 372 10.55 25.28 -20.21
C TYR A 372 10.66 26.75 -20.65
N PRO A 373 10.11 27.73 -19.89
CA PRO A 373 9.40 27.58 -18.61
C PRO A 373 7.91 27.28 -18.71
N ASP A 374 7.33 27.35 -19.90
CA ASP A 374 5.87 27.43 -20.09
C ASP A 374 5.11 26.19 -19.57
N ASN A 375 5.76 25.02 -19.50
CA ASN A 375 5.12 23.75 -19.13
C ASN A 375 5.58 23.21 -17.77
N ALA A 376 6.01 24.05 -16.83
CA ALA A 376 6.32 23.64 -15.47
C ALA A 376 5.61 24.52 -14.42
N ILE A 377 4.84 23.90 -13.52
CA ILE A 377 4.15 24.56 -12.40
C ILE A 377 4.57 23.85 -11.11
N ALA A 378 5.22 24.56 -10.20
CA ALA A 378 5.55 24.00 -8.89
C ALA A 378 4.30 23.84 -8.00
N GLY A 379 4.32 22.86 -7.11
CA GLY A 379 3.29 22.73 -6.07
C GLY A 379 3.44 23.79 -4.98
N ALA A 380 2.34 24.14 -4.33
CA ALA A 380 2.34 25.09 -3.22
C ALA A 380 2.83 24.45 -1.92
N GLY A 381 3.44 25.24 -1.04
CA GLY A 381 3.70 24.82 0.34
C GLY A 381 2.43 24.78 1.20
N GLY A 382 2.34 23.81 2.10
CA GLY A 382 1.25 23.67 3.06
C GLY A 382 1.32 24.70 4.21
N ALA A 383 0.18 24.95 4.85
CA ALA A 383 0.09 25.86 5.99
C ALA A 383 0.66 25.25 7.27
N GLY A 384 1.20 26.10 8.14
CA GLY A 384 1.56 25.71 9.51
C GLY A 384 0.32 25.60 10.40
N GLY A 385 0.35 24.65 11.34
CA GLY A 385 -0.76 24.41 12.28
C GLY A 385 -0.90 25.51 13.33
N ALA A 386 -2.07 25.64 13.94
CA ALA A 386 -2.31 26.57 15.03
C ALA A 386 -1.60 26.14 16.32
N GLY A 387 -1.33 27.09 17.21
CA GLY A 387 -0.70 26.86 18.51
C GLY A 387 -0.59 28.15 19.31
N THR A 388 0.29 28.18 20.32
CA THR A 388 0.65 29.46 20.98
C THR A 388 1.29 30.42 19.99
N THR A 389 2.06 29.87 19.05
CA THR A 389 2.40 30.49 17.78
C THR A 389 2.04 29.52 16.66
N THR A 390 1.59 30.04 15.52
CA THR A 390 1.38 29.22 14.32
C THR A 390 2.70 28.60 13.87
N GLY A 391 2.65 27.36 13.41
CA GLY A 391 3.78 26.71 12.77
C GLY A 391 4.23 27.43 11.50
N ALA A 392 5.44 27.10 11.05
CA ALA A 392 5.93 27.62 9.77
C ALA A 392 5.14 26.97 8.62
N SER A 393 4.78 27.77 7.62
CA SER A 393 4.34 27.23 6.32
C SER A 393 5.50 26.53 5.62
N GLY A 394 5.17 25.55 4.78
CA GLY A 394 6.12 24.94 3.87
C GLY A 394 6.50 25.89 2.74
N SER A 395 7.63 25.60 2.09
CA SER A 395 8.04 26.31 0.89
C SER A 395 7.30 25.76 -0.33
N ASP A 396 6.99 26.63 -1.30
CA ASP A 396 6.60 26.20 -2.64
C ASP A 396 7.74 25.38 -3.29
N GLY A 397 7.36 24.49 -4.20
CA GLY A 397 8.31 23.74 -5.01
C GLY A 397 9.08 24.62 -6.00
N THR A 398 10.02 24.01 -6.69
CA THR A 398 10.80 24.66 -7.74
C THR A 398 10.42 24.15 -9.14
N THR A 399 10.57 25.01 -10.14
CA THR A 399 10.44 24.64 -11.56
C THR A 399 11.81 24.56 -12.23
N GLY A 400 12.01 23.61 -13.14
CA GLY A 400 13.27 23.53 -13.90
C GLY A 400 13.16 22.83 -15.27
N PRO A 401 14.18 22.99 -16.13
CA PRO A 401 14.30 22.20 -17.36
C PRO A 401 14.71 20.75 -17.08
N LEU A 402 14.40 19.85 -18.02
CA LEU A 402 14.89 18.46 -18.07
C LEU A 402 16.16 18.29 -18.89
#